data_AF-A0A534ZDZ6-F1
#
_entry.id   AF-A0A534ZDZ6-F1
#
_cell.length_a   1.000
_cell.length_b   1.000
_cell.length_c   1.000
_cell.angle_alpha   90.00
_cell.angle_beta   90.00
_cell.angle_gamma   90.00
#
_symmetry.space_group_name_H-M   'P 1'
#
loop_
_entity.id
_entity.type
_entity.pdbx_description
1 polymer ?
#
loop_
_entity_poly.entity_id
_entity_poly.type
_entity_poly.pdbx_seq_one_letter_code
_entity_poly.pdbx_strand_id
1 'polypeptide(L)'
;MRRALRWLNVAIALVTLASGLAVLGSDLLVTGYRELHRDALGFVVAYCAAQVLMVVEFARDGRLVPWLAVAKALAACLFFASFFTSGLYWMAWTPGRYVYQLFVWGEETKVGLFALAFLGRGTFNTLNAFYFTRPWWGPLRVRRPLLGRAVTALPIGVAALCTWAFLGLVREEVKTFSPDAQDVARIVLGDVDCEKVRANEGKTMTDLRQRGERRYRVEITYGCELTRVLVQDEDGRIGTAAEPHRECCRQGF
;
A
#
# COMPACT_ATOMS: atom_id res chain seq x y z
N MET A 1 5.53 14.65 24.23
CA MET A 1 5.89 13.50 23.37
C MET A 1 5.06 12.25 23.65
N ARG A 2 5.05 11.69 24.87
CA ARG A 2 4.26 10.46 25.21
C ARG A 2 2.76 10.56 24.87
N ARG A 3 2.10 11.66 25.27
CA ARG A 3 0.68 11.90 24.98
C ARG A 3 0.37 12.00 23.48
N ALA A 4 1.22 12.68 22.72
CA ALA A 4 1.04 12.84 21.27
C ALA A 4 1.14 11.49 20.54
N LEU A 5 2.18 10.70 20.81
CA LEU A 5 2.33 9.36 20.24
C LEU A 5 1.19 8.43 20.65
N ARG A 6 0.72 8.54 21.90
CA ARG A 6 -0.43 7.79 22.39
C ARG A 6 -1.68 8.08 21.55
N TRP A 7 -2.06 9.35 21.44
CA TRP A 7 -3.27 9.73 20.70
C TRP A 7 -3.15 9.52 19.20
N LEU A 8 -1.94 9.62 18.64
CA LEU A 8 -1.70 9.26 17.25
C LEU A 8 -1.92 7.76 17.01
N ASN A 9 -1.44 6.89 17.90
CA ASN A 9 -1.72 5.45 17.81
C ASN A 9 -3.21 5.13 17.97
N VAL A 10 -3.92 5.85 18.86
CA VAL A 10 -5.38 5.73 19.00
C VAL A 10 -6.08 6.16 17.71
N ALA A 11 -5.73 7.31 17.15
CA ALA A 11 -6.34 7.81 15.91
C ALA A 11 -6.14 6.83 14.75
N ILE A 12 -4.92 6.31 14.57
CA ILE A 12 -4.62 5.29 13.55
C ILE A 12 -5.45 4.02 13.79
N ALA A 13 -5.54 3.55 15.04
CA ALA A 13 -6.31 2.35 15.38
C ALA A 13 -7.83 2.54 15.18
N LEU A 14 -8.34 3.77 15.34
CA LEU A 14 -9.73 4.10 15.05
C LEU A 14 -10.01 4.11 13.55
N VAL A 15 -9.09 4.65 12.73
CA VAL A 15 -9.23 4.63 11.26
C VAL A 15 -9.21 3.21 10.72
N THR A 16 -8.32 2.35 11.22
CA THR A 16 -8.28 0.93 10.85
C THR A 16 -9.51 0.18 11.35
N LEU A 17 -10.00 0.47 12.56
CA LEU A 17 -11.25 -0.09 13.06
C LEU A 17 -12.44 0.30 12.18
N ALA A 18 -12.55 1.58 11.81
CA ALA A 18 -13.62 2.06 10.93
C ALA A 18 -13.61 1.32 9.57
N SER A 19 -12.42 1.09 8.99
CA SER A 19 -12.28 0.26 7.79
C SER A 19 -12.75 -1.17 8.03
N GLY A 20 -12.34 -1.82 9.13
CA GLY A 20 -12.77 -3.19 9.45
C GLY A 20 -14.29 -3.29 9.65
N LEU A 21 -14.88 -2.30 10.30
CA LEU A 21 -16.34 -2.20 10.49
C LEU A 21 -17.07 -1.93 9.18
N ALA A 22 -16.50 -1.14 8.27
CA ALA A 22 -17.06 -0.93 6.94
C ALA A 22 -17.03 -2.22 6.11
N VAL A 23 -15.96 -3.02 6.22
CA VAL A 23 -15.90 -4.36 5.62
C VAL A 23 -16.98 -5.26 6.21
N LEU A 24 -17.08 -5.32 7.54
CA LEU A 24 -18.09 -6.12 8.23
C LEU A 24 -19.51 -5.69 7.84
N GLY A 25 -19.78 -4.39 7.78
CA GLY A 25 -21.06 -3.83 7.35
C GLY A 25 -21.38 -4.19 5.90
N SER A 26 -20.41 -4.06 5.00
CA SER A 26 -20.58 -4.41 3.58
C SER A 26 -20.85 -5.90 3.41
N ASP A 27 -20.14 -6.75 4.15
CA ASP A 27 -20.31 -8.21 4.15
C ASP A 27 -21.72 -8.64 4.63
N LEU A 28 -22.31 -7.89 5.58
CA LEU A 28 -23.61 -8.19 6.16
C LEU A 28 -24.80 -7.54 5.44
N LEU A 29 -24.59 -6.37 4.82
CA LEU A 29 -25.67 -5.50 4.34
C LEU A 29 -25.68 -5.31 2.81
N VAL A 30 -24.56 -5.52 2.11
CA VAL A 30 -24.46 -5.26 0.67
C VAL A 30 -24.58 -6.55 -0.12
N THR A 31 -25.61 -6.64 -0.96
CA THR A 31 -25.87 -7.79 -1.82
C THR A 31 -24.72 -7.98 -2.82
N GLY A 32 -24.23 -9.22 -2.99
CA GLY A 32 -23.13 -9.56 -3.90
C GLY A 32 -21.71 -9.28 -3.38
N TYR A 33 -21.54 -8.56 -2.26
CA TYR A 33 -20.22 -8.26 -1.69
C TYR A 33 -19.43 -9.52 -1.32
N ARG A 34 -20.10 -10.46 -0.64
CA ARG A 34 -19.53 -11.75 -0.23
C ARG A 34 -19.05 -12.59 -1.41
N GLU A 35 -19.80 -12.57 -2.50
CA GLU A 35 -19.47 -13.34 -3.71
C GLU A 35 -18.23 -12.79 -4.40
N LEU A 36 -18.07 -11.46 -4.38
CA LEU A 36 -16.96 -10.74 -4.99
C LEU A 36 -15.66 -10.81 -4.17
N HIS A 37 -15.74 -10.67 -2.84
CA HIS A 37 -14.55 -10.52 -1.99
C HIS A 37 -14.22 -11.75 -1.13
N ARG A 38 -15.20 -12.64 -0.89
CA ARG A 38 -15.04 -13.92 -0.17
C ARG A 38 -14.29 -13.77 1.16
N ASP A 39 -14.60 -12.70 1.90
CA ASP A 39 -13.93 -12.44 3.17
C ASP A 39 -14.22 -13.52 4.20
N ALA A 40 -13.18 -13.97 4.91
CA ALA A 40 -13.37 -14.83 6.06
C ALA A 40 -13.92 -14.00 7.23
N LEU A 41 -15.23 -14.09 7.50
CA LEU A 41 -15.91 -13.31 8.54
C LEU A 41 -15.20 -13.37 9.90
N GLY A 42 -14.73 -14.57 10.31
CA GLY A 42 -13.97 -14.74 11.55
C GLY A 42 -12.69 -13.92 11.60
N PHE A 43 -12.01 -13.76 10.46
CA PHE A 43 -10.82 -12.91 10.35
C PHE A 43 -11.17 -11.42 10.44
N VAL A 44 -12.27 -10.98 9.81
CA VAL A 44 -12.76 -9.59 9.91
C VAL A 44 -13.11 -9.23 11.36
N VAL A 45 -13.81 -10.12 12.07
CA VAL A 45 -14.15 -9.93 13.48
C VAL A 45 -12.91 -9.90 14.36
N ALA A 46 -11.97 -10.84 14.18
CA ALA A 46 -10.71 -10.88 14.90
C ALA A 46 -9.87 -9.61 14.67
N TYR A 47 -9.84 -9.11 13.43
CA TYR A 47 -9.19 -7.85 13.09
C TYR A 47 -9.83 -6.68 13.86
N CYS A 48 -11.15 -6.55 13.85
CA CYS A 48 -11.85 -5.50 14.58
C CYS A 48 -11.57 -5.57 16.09
N ALA A 49 -11.62 -6.77 16.67
CA ALA A 49 -11.30 -6.99 18.09
C ALA A 49 -9.86 -6.57 18.41
N ALA A 50 -8.90 -6.88 17.55
CA ALA A 50 -7.51 -6.44 17.71
C ALA A 50 -7.37 -4.90 17.63
N GLN A 51 -8.13 -4.23 16.75
CA GLN A 51 -8.15 -2.76 16.70
C GLN A 51 -8.75 -2.15 17.96
N VAL A 52 -9.86 -2.71 18.47
CA VAL A 52 -10.47 -2.27 19.75
C VAL A 52 -9.47 -2.43 20.90
N LEU A 53 -8.78 -3.58 20.98
CA LEU A 53 -7.74 -3.81 21.98
C LEU A 53 -6.64 -2.73 21.90
N MET A 54 -6.17 -2.42 20.70
CA MET A 54 -5.18 -1.36 20.50
C MET A 54 -5.71 0.00 20.94
N VAL A 55 -6.94 0.39 20.54
CA VAL A 55 -7.56 1.65 20.96
C VAL A 55 -7.60 1.74 22.49
N VAL A 56 -8.09 0.71 23.18
CA VAL A 56 -8.22 0.70 24.64
C VAL A 56 -6.85 0.77 25.32
N GLU A 57 -5.90 -0.08 24.94
CA GLU A 57 -4.58 -0.13 25.57
C GLU A 57 -3.77 1.15 25.33
N PHE A 58 -3.77 1.69 24.10
CA PHE A 58 -3.13 2.98 23.86
C PHE A 58 -3.87 4.11 24.58
N ALA A 59 -5.20 4.17 24.56
CA ALA A 59 -5.95 5.21 25.27
C ALA A 59 -5.79 5.13 26.80
N ARG A 60 -5.45 3.98 27.36
CA ARG A 60 -5.20 3.84 28.81
C ARG A 60 -3.72 3.85 29.18
N ASP A 61 -2.82 3.85 28.18
CA ASP A 61 -1.38 3.63 28.40
C ASP A 61 -1.13 2.32 29.19
N GLY A 62 -1.84 1.27 28.77
CA GLY A 62 -1.92 -0.01 29.46
C GLY A 62 -0.66 -0.86 29.33
N ARG A 63 -0.66 -1.98 30.05
CA ARG A 63 0.52 -2.87 30.15
C ARG A 63 0.88 -3.56 28.82
N LEU A 64 -0.06 -3.67 27.88
CA LEU A 64 0.17 -4.32 26.60
C LEU A 64 0.78 -3.38 25.56
N VAL A 65 0.81 -2.07 25.81
CA VAL A 65 1.33 -1.07 24.86
C VAL A 65 2.71 -1.42 24.29
N PRO A 66 3.72 -1.84 25.07
CA PRO A 66 5.02 -2.22 24.52
C PRO A 66 4.93 -3.43 23.58
N TRP A 67 4.13 -4.43 23.93
CA TRP A 67 3.93 -5.65 23.13
C TRP A 67 3.18 -5.36 21.83
N LEU A 68 2.12 -4.55 21.90
CA LEU A 68 1.36 -4.11 20.72
C LEU A 68 2.24 -3.28 19.78
N ALA A 69 3.09 -2.41 20.32
CA ALA A 69 4.01 -1.62 19.51
C ALA A 69 5.05 -2.52 18.80
N VAL A 70 5.61 -3.52 19.49
CA VAL A 70 6.49 -4.52 18.87
C VAL A 70 5.75 -5.35 17.82
N ALA A 71 4.54 -5.82 18.10
CA ALA A 71 3.75 -6.58 17.14
C ALA A 71 3.47 -5.77 15.87
N LYS A 72 3.16 -4.47 15.99
CA LYS A 72 3.00 -3.57 14.85
C LYS A 72 4.29 -3.41 14.04
N ALA A 73 5.44 -3.26 14.71
CA ALA A 73 6.73 -3.16 14.03
C ALA A 73 7.10 -4.47 13.32
N LEU A 74 6.89 -5.62 13.95
CA LEU A 74 7.11 -6.94 13.34
C LEU A 74 6.20 -7.16 12.13
N ALA A 75 4.91 -6.84 12.26
CA ALA A 75 3.96 -6.93 11.15
C ALA A 75 4.36 -6.02 9.98
N ALA A 76 4.91 -4.83 10.25
CA ALA A 76 5.45 -3.96 9.21
C ALA A 76 6.69 -4.56 8.53
N CYS A 77 7.63 -5.12 9.29
CA CYS A 77 8.80 -5.80 8.73
C CYS A 77 8.40 -6.99 7.85
N LEU A 78 7.46 -7.82 8.31
CA LEU A 78 6.93 -8.94 7.52
C LEU A 78 6.27 -8.45 6.24
N PHE A 79 5.45 -7.39 6.34
CA PHE A 79 4.83 -6.77 5.17
C PHE A 79 5.86 -6.26 4.16
N PHE A 80 6.96 -5.64 4.59
CA PHE A 80 8.03 -5.24 3.67
C PHE A 80 8.74 -6.42 3.03
N ALA A 81 9.09 -7.44 3.82
CA ALA A 81 9.77 -8.62 3.32
C ALA A 81 8.93 -9.34 2.25
N SER A 82 7.60 -9.26 2.34
CA SER A 82 6.68 -9.85 1.39
C SER A 82 6.02 -8.84 0.44
N PHE A 83 6.44 -7.57 0.42
CA PHE A 83 5.69 -6.51 -0.27
C PHE A 83 5.59 -6.76 -1.77
N PHE A 84 6.70 -7.13 -2.41
CA PHE A 84 6.73 -7.37 -3.86
C PHE A 84 5.98 -8.64 -4.29
N THR A 85 5.79 -9.61 -3.40
CA THR A 85 5.10 -10.88 -3.71
C THR A 85 3.64 -10.89 -3.26
N SER A 86 3.33 -10.18 -2.17
CA SER A 86 2.02 -10.25 -1.50
C SER A 86 1.36 -8.90 -1.29
N GLY A 87 2.01 -7.78 -1.65
CA GLY A 87 1.48 -6.44 -1.40
C GLY A 87 0.11 -6.18 -2.04
N LEU A 88 -0.07 -6.60 -3.29
CA LEU A 88 -1.36 -6.50 -4.00
C LEU A 88 -2.44 -7.37 -3.33
N TYR A 89 -2.10 -8.62 -2.99
CA TYR A 89 -3.01 -9.53 -2.28
C TYR A 89 -3.37 -9.00 -0.87
N TRP A 90 -2.41 -8.41 -0.17
CA TRP A 90 -2.59 -7.82 1.16
C TRP A 90 -3.56 -6.64 1.13
N MET A 91 -3.45 -5.76 0.13
CA MET A 91 -4.37 -4.63 -0.03
C MET A 91 -5.79 -5.08 -0.37
N ALA A 92 -5.95 -6.21 -1.08
CA ALA A 92 -7.25 -6.77 -1.42
C ALA A 92 -7.90 -7.56 -0.26
N TRP A 93 -7.10 -8.37 0.46
CA TRP A 93 -7.61 -9.36 1.42
C TRP A 93 -7.67 -8.86 2.87
N THR A 94 -7.02 -7.75 3.21
CA THR A 94 -7.07 -7.26 4.59
C THR A 94 -8.35 -6.46 4.85
N PRO A 95 -8.98 -6.60 6.04
CA PRO A 95 -10.11 -5.76 6.44
C PRO A 95 -9.78 -4.26 6.54
N GLY A 96 -8.48 -3.93 6.54
CA GLY A 96 -7.97 -2.56 6.37
C GLY A 96 -8.06 -2.02 4.94
N ARG A 97 -8.61 -2.76 3.97
CA ARG A 97 -8.65 -2.40 2.55
C ARG A 97 -9.19 -1.01 2.27
N TYR A 98 -10.18 -0.51 3.02
CA TYR A 98 -10.70 0.84 2.80
C TYR A 98 -9.68 1.92 3.18
N VAL A 99 -8.78 1.68 4.15
CA VAL A 99 -7.65 2.59 4.42
C VAL A 99 -6.73 2.69 3.21
N TYR A 100 -6.58 1.58 2.48
CA TYR A 100 -5.84 1.59 1.23
C TYR A 100 -6.67 2.25 0.13
N GLN A 101 -7.96 1.95 -0.03
CA GLN A 101 -8.81 2.49 -1.09
C GLN A 101 -9.14 4.00 -0.95
N LEU A 102 -8.97 4.60 0.24
CA LEU A 102 -8.99 6.07 0.40
C LEU A 102 -7.96 6.77 -0.50
N PHE A 103 -6.94 6.04 -0.92
CA PHE A 103 -6.10 6.39 -2.05
C PHE A 103 -6.61 5.55 -3.22
N VAL A 104 -7.40 6.14 -4.12
CA VAL A 104 -7.72 5.47 -5.39
C VAL A 104 -6.38 5.25 -6.08
N TRP A 105 -5.86 4.02 -6.04
CA TRP A 105 -4.49 3.72 -6.46
C TRP A 105 -4.36 3.72 -7.99
N GLY A 106 -4.58 4.86 -8.63
CA GLY A 106 -4.00 5.14 -9.94
C GLY A 106 -2.49 5.25 -9.80
N GLU A 107 -1.76 5.04 -10.89
CA GLU A 107 -0.31 5.21 -10.94
C GLU A 107 0.15 6.57 -10.37
N GLU A 108 -0.68 7.62 -10.49
CA GLU A 108 -0.42 8.95 -9.90
C GLU A 108 -0.34 9.00 -8.36
N THR A 109 -0.75 7.94 -7.65
CA THR A 109 -0.78 7.90 -6.17
C THR A 109 0.35 7.08 -5.54
N LYS A 110 1.28 6.56 -6.34
CA LYS A 110 2.43 5.75 -5.89
C LYS A 110 3.24 6.39 -4.77
N VAL A 111 3.39 7.72 -4.80
CA VAL A 111 4.06 8.49 -3.73
C VAL A 111 3.37 8.30 -2.38
N GLY A 112 2.03 8.31 -2.36
CA GLY A 112 1.25 8.04 -1.15
C GLY A 112 1.46 6.63 -0.62
N LEU A 113 1.61 5.65 -1.53
CA LEU A 113 1.87 4.25 -1.17
C LEU A 113 3.26 4.11 -0.54
N PHE A 114 4.26 4.75 -1.16
CA PHE A 114 5.61 4.79 -0.63
C PHE A 114 5.64 5.46 0.74
N ALA A 115 4.92 6.56 0.93
CA ALA A 115 4.82 7.24 2.22
C ALA A 115 4.17 6.33 3.29
N LEU A 116 3.04 5.70 2.96
CA LEU A 116 2.34 4.78 3.85
C LEU A 116 3.21 3.59 4.24
N ALA A 117 3.88 2.97 3.26
CA ALA A 117 4.76 1.84 3.47
C ALA A 117 5.99 2.29 4.27
N PHE A 118 6.87 3.09 3.68
CA PHE A 118 8.18 3.38 4.26
C PHE A 118 8.13 4.30 5.48
N LEU A 119 7.36 5.39 5.45
CA LEU A 119 7.31 6.33 6.58
C LEU A 119 6.33 5.87 7.65
N GLY A 120 5.11 5.46 7.25
CA GLY A 120 4.07 5.03 8.18
C GLY A 120 4.35 3.65 8.79
N ARG A 121 4.51 2.62 7.96
CA ARG A 121 4.72 1.26 8.46
C ARG A 121 6.17 1.02 8.89
N GLY A 122 7.15 1.53 8.16
CA GLY A 122 8.57 1.41 8.51
C GLY A 122 8.98 2.34 9.62
N THR A 123 9.35 3.57 9.26
CA THR A 123 9.93 4.56 10.17
C THR A 123 9.08 4.74 11.44
N PHE A 124 7.78 5.01 11.30
CA PHE A 124 6.94 5.30 12.45
C PHE A 124 6.74 4.08 13.36
N ASN A 125 6.36 2.89 12.86
CA ASN A 125 6.16 1.74 13.76
C ASN A 125 7.47 1.30 14.44
N THR A 126 8.62 1.37 13.74
CA THR A 126 9.92 1.04 14.33
C THR A 126 10.27 1.99 15.47
N LEU A 127 10.15 3.30 15.26
CA LEU A 127 10.43 4.29 16.30
C LEU A 127 9.41 4.23 17.44
N ASN A 128 8.16 3.95 17.13
CA ASN A 128 7.08 3.79 18.09
C ASN A 128 7.30 2.57 19.00
N ALA A 129 7.66 1.41 18.43
CA ALA A 129 8.06 0.22 19.17
C ALA A 129 9.27 0.51 20.06
N PHE A 130 10.29 1.15 19.50
CA PHE A 130 11.49 1.50 20.25
C PHE A 130 11.19 2.45 21.42
N TYR A 131 10.32 3.45 21.22
CA TYR A 131 9.89 4.36 22.28
C TYR A 131 9.15 3.66 23.41
N PHE A 132 8.14 2.85 23.09
CA PHE A 132 7.31 2.19 24.10
C PHE A 132 8.01 1.04 24.83
N THR A 133 9.04 0.46 24.22
CA THR A 133 9.88 -0.57 24.85
C THR A 133 11.07 0.00 25.64
N ARG A 134 11.15 1.33 25.80
CA ARG A 134 12.21 1.99 26.60
C ARG A 134 12.44 1.38 27.99
N PRO A 135 11.42 0.96 28.76
CA PRO A 135 11.66 0.30 30.05
C PRO A 135 12.50 -0.97 29.94
N TRP A 136 12.47 -1.67 28.80
CA TRP A 136 13.22 -2.92 28.58
C TRP A 136 14.68 -2.67 28.22
N TRP A 137 14.94 -1.74 27.28
CA TRP A 137 16.30 -1.48 26.78
C TRP A 137 17.01 -0.30 27.46
N GLY A 138 16.28 0.59 28.13
CA GLY A 138 16.84 1.76 28.82
C GLY A 138 17.91 1.41 29.85
N PRO A 139 17.69 0.42 30.74
CA PRO A 139 18.70 -0.01 31.71
C PRO A 139 19.99 -0.55 31.08
N LEU A 140 19.91 -1.15 29.89
CA LEU A 140 21.08 -1.65 29.17
C LEU A 140 22.04 -0.53 28.78
N ARG A 141 21.55 0.68 28.46
CA ARG A 141 22.43 1.83 28.17
C ARG A 141 23.27 2.27 29.36
N VAL A 142 22.77 2.07 30.58
CA VAL A 142 23.48 2.44 31.81
C VAL A 142 24.42 1.32 32.22
N ARG A 143 23.95 0.06 32.21
CA ARG A 143 24.71 -1.09 32.71
C ARG A 143 25.73 -1.63 31.72
N ARG A 144 25.47 -1.52 30.42
CA ARG A 144 26.28 -2.08 29.32
C ARG A 144 26.30 -1.08 28.15
N PRO A 145 27.06 0.01 28.23
CA PRO A 145 26.90 1.16 27.32
C PRO A 145 27.12 0.82 25.84
N LEU A 146 28.05 -0.09 25.51
CA LEU A 146 28.28 -0.53 24.13
C LEU A 146 27.08 -1.32 23.58
N LEU A 147 26.58 -2.29 24.34
CA LEU A 147 25.39 -3.07 23.97
C LEU A 147 24.15 -2.18 23.89
N GLY A 148 23.98 -1.27 24.86
CA GLY A 148 22.91 -0.28 24.83
C GLY A 148 22.99 0.60 23.58
N ARG A 149 24.17 1.08 23.17
CA ARG A 149 24.33 1.82 21.92
C ARG A 149 23.93 0.98 20.71
N ALA A 150 24.40 -0.26 20.61
CA ALA A 150 24.07 -1.18 19.51
C ALA A 150 22.55 -1.42 19.40
N VAL A 151 21.88 -1.75 20.51
CA VAL A 151 20.41 -1.96 20.56
C VAL A 151 19.64 -0.72 20.10
N THR A 152 20.17 0.47 20.38
CA THR A 152 19.52 1.72 19.98
C THR A 152 19.90 2.23 18.59
N ALA A 153 21.05 1.82 18.06
CA ALA A 153 21.48 2.18 16.71
C ALA A 153 20.65 1.45 15.65
N LEU A 154 20.29 0.20 15.92
CA LEU A 154 19.49 -0.63 15.01
C LEU A 154 18.15 0.01 14.58
N PRO A 155 17.25 0.43 15.51
CA PRO A 155 15.99 1.06 15.11
C PRO A 155 16.17 2.42 14.42
N ILE A 156 17.23 3.18 14.77
CA ILE A 156 17.58 4.42 14.07
C ILE A 156 18.03 4.11 12.63
N GLY A 157 18.87 3.09 12.46
CA GLY A 157 19.32 2.63 11.14
C GLY A 157 18.16 2.19 10.25
N VAL A 158 17.22 1.41 10.80
CA VAL A 158 15.99 1.00 10.08
C VAL A 158 15.15 2.22 9.70
N ALA A 159 14.90 3.15 10.63
CA ALA A 159 14.16 4.38 10.35
C ALA A 159 14.83 5.26 9.28
N ALA A 160 16.15 5.39 9.33
CA ALA A 160 16.93 6.11 8.34
C ALA A 160 16.87 5.43 6.97
N LEU A 161 17.02 4.10 6.92
CA LEU A 161 16.93 3.32 5.70
C LEU A 161 15.54 3.44 5.05
N CYS A 162 14.46 3.30 5.83
CA CYS A 162 13.11 3.46 5.31
C CYS A 162 12.87 4.87 4.77
N THR A 163 13.32 5.90 5.48
CA THR A 163 13.18 7.30 5.03
C THR A 163 14.01 7.57 3.78
N TRP A 164 15.23 7.03 3.70
CA TRP A 164 16.08 7.13 2.52
C TRP A 164 15.46 6.42 1.32
N ALA A 165 14.94 5.20 1.50
CA ALA A 165 14.27 4.44 0.45
C ALA A 165 13.03 5.18 -0.07
N PHE A 166 12.24 5.79 0.82
CA PHE A 166 11.12 6.66 0.42
C PHE A 166 11.59 7.81 -0.47
N LEU A 167 12.61 8.57 -0.04
CA LEU A 167 13.12 9.71 -0.82
C LEU A 167 13.72 9.26 -2.15
N GLY A 168 14.40 8.12 -2.18
CA GLY A 168 14.91 7.51 -3.41
C GLY A 168 13.78 7.18 -4.38
N LEU A 169 12.72 6.52 -3.91
CA LEU A 169 11.57 6.17 -4.73
C LEU A 169 10.80 7.40 -5.22
N VAL A 170 10.59 8.41 -4.37
CA VAL A 170 9.96 9.67 -4.81
C VAL A 170 10.81 10.37 -5.87
N ARG A 171 12.13 10.37 -5.72
CA ARG A 171 13.03 10.97 -6.71
C ARG A 171 12.97 10.22 -8.04
N GLU A 172 12.94 8.89 -8.01
CA GLU A 172 12.80 8.10 -9.24
C GLU A 172 11.41 8.24 -9.86
N GLU A 173 10.35 8.33 -9.06
CA GLU A 173 9.00 8.60 -9.54
C GLU A 173 8.96 9.94 -10.28
N VAL A 174 9.50 11.02 -9.71
CA VAL A 174 9.53 12.34 -10.36
C VAL A 174 10.30 12.34 -11.68
N LYS A 175 11.35 11.51 -11.80
CA LYS A 175 12.15 11.40 -13.03
C LYS A 175 11.50 10.52 -14.08
N THR A 176 10.72 9.52 -13.68
CA THR A 176 10.21 8.49 -14.59
C THR A 176 8.74 8.66 -14.91
N PHE A 177 7.92 9.25 -14.04
CA PHE A 177 6.49 9.41 -14.22
C PHE A 177 6.13 10.74 -14.92
N SER A 178 5.20 10.69 -15.88
CA SER A 178 4.57 11.87 -16.51
C SER A 178 3.05 11.81 -16.33
N PRO A 179 2.41 12.80 -15.67
CA PRO A 179 0.96 12.84 -15.54
C PRO A 179 0.27 12.99 -16.90
N ASP A 180 0.89 13.71 -17.85
CA ASP A 180 0.35 13.85 -19.21
C ASP A 180 0.36 12.50 -19.95
N ALA A 181 1.46 11.74 -19.85
CA ALA A 181 1.56 10.40 -20.43
C ALA A 181 0.56 9.43 -19.77
N GLN A 182 0.32 9.57 -18.46
CA GLN A 182 -0.66 8.79 -17.72
C GLN A 182 -2.09 9.03 -18.24
N ASP A 183 -2.45 10.28 -18.50
CA ASP A 183 -3.75 10.63 -19.06
C ASP A 183 -3.92 10.08 -20.49
N VAL A 184 -2.87 10.17 -21.32
CA VAL A 184 -2.89 9.56 -22.65
C VAL A 184 -3.05 8.04 -22.55
N ALA A 185 -2.36 7.39 -21.60
CA ALA A 185 -2.48 5.95 -21.39
C ALA A 185 -3.92 5.54 -21.03
N ARG A 186 -4.60 6.32 -20.19
CA ARG A 186 -6.01 6.10 -19.82
C ARG A 186 -6.96 6.27 -20.99
N ILE A 187 -6.76 7.31 -21.80
CA ILE A 187 -7.58 7.55 -22.99
C ILE A 187 -7.43 6.40 -23.97
N VAL A 188 -6.18 6.01 -24.27
CA VAL A 188 -5.90 4.87 -25.17
C VAL A 188 -6.51 3.58 -24.65
N LEU A 189 -6.40 3.30 -23.33
CA LEU A 189 -7.01 2.12 -22.74
C LEU A 189 -8.54 2.16 -22.82
N GLY A 190 -9.16 3.33 -22.62
CA GLY A 190 -10.61 3.51 -22.78
C GLY A 190 -11.13 3.26 -24.20
N ASP A 191 -10.26 3.40 -25.20
CA ASP A 191 -10.56 3.08 -26.61
C ASP A 191 -10.34 1.59 -26.95
N VAL A 192 -9.84 0.77 -26.01
CA VAL A 192 -9.67 -0.68 -26.21
C VAL A 192 -10.99 -1.39 -25.96
N ASP A 193 -11.57 -1.93 -27.03
CA ASP A 193 -12.78 -2.75 -26.98
C ASP A 193 -12.47 -4.25 -27.02
N CYS A 194 -13.48 -5.08 -26.73
CA CYS A 194 -13.33 -6.54 -26.75
C CYS A 194 -12.94 -7.09 -28.13
N GLU A 195 -13.28 -6.42 -29.22
CA GLU A 195 -12.92 -6.85 -30.56
C GLU A 195 -11.40 -6.75 -30.76
N LYS A 196 -10.81 -5.60 -30.39
CA LYS A 196 -9.37 -5.37 -30.40
C LYS A 196 -8.62 -6.31 -29.48
N VAL A 197 -9.15 -6.58 -28.27
CA VAL A 197 -8.54 -7.54 -27.33
C VAL A 197 -8.51 -8.94 -27.93
N ARG A 198 -9.63 -9.43 -28.49
CA ARG A 198 -9.69 -10.76 -29.13
C ARG A 198 -8.78 -10.88 -30.34
N ALA A 199 -8.76 -9.86 -31.20
CA ALA A 199 -7.96 -9.88 -32.43
C ALA A 199 -6.45 -9.86 -32.17
N ASN A 200 -6.03 -9.30 -31.03
CA ASN A 200 -4.64 -9.05 -30.70
C ASN A 200 -4.17 -9.76 -29.42
N GLU A 201 -4.93 -10.71 -28.88
CA GLU A 201 -4.56 -11.41 -27.65
C GLU A 201 -3.12 -11.96 -27.70
N GLY A 202 -2.33 -11.65 -26.67
CA GLY A 202 -0.93 -12.07 -26.57
C GLY A 202 0.04 -11.24 -27.42
N LYS A 203 -0.42 -10.23 -28.15
CA LYS A 203 0.42 -9.35 -28.97
C LYS A 203 0.67 -8.01 -28.28
N THR A 204 1.82 -7.42 -28.60
CA THR A 204 2.15 -6.04 -28.27
C THR A 204 2.15 -5.21 -29.54
N MET A 205 1.40 -4.12 -29.55
CA MET A 205 1.40 -3.14 -30.65
C MET A 205 2.01 -1.82 -30.19
N THR A 206 2.68 -1.12 -31.10
CA THR A 206 3.20 0.22 -30.85
C THR A 206 2.55 1.24 -31.77
N ASP A 207 2.31 2.43 -31.24
CA ASP A 207 1.66 3.54 -31.93
C ASP A 207 2.33 4.86 -31.54
N LEU A 208 2.19 5.89 -32.38
CA LEU A 208 2.65 7.25 -32.10
C LEU A 208 1.44 8.16 -32.03
N ARG A 209 1.25 8.81 -30.89
CA ARG A 209 0.16 9.75 -30.65
C ARG A 209 0.72 11.15 -30.46
N GLN A 210 -0.10 12.15 -30.77
CA GLN A 210 0.23 13.55 -30.57
C GLN A 210 -0.89 14.23 -29.79
N ARG A 211 -0.52 15.02 -28.78
CA ARG A 211 -1.46 15.85 -28.03
C ARG A 211 -0.85 17.25 -27.88
N GLY A 212 -1.44 18.22 -28.57
CA GLY A 212 -0.83 19.54 -28.72
C GLY A 212 0.51 19.44 -29.47
N GLU A 213 1.56 20.01 -28.90
CA GLU A 213 2.91 19.99 -29.49
C GLU A 213 3.71 18.73 -29.15
N ARG A 214 3.29 17.95 -28.16
CA ARG A 214 4.04 16.78 -27.65
C ARG A 214 3.65 15.49 -28.36
N ARG A 215 4.64 14.64 -28.64
CA ARG A 215 4.46 13.28 -29.17
C ARG A 215 4.67 12.24 -28.09
N TYR A 216 3.92 11.16 -28.21
CA TYR A 216 3.91 10.05 -27.26
C TYR A 216 4.08 8.75 -28.02
N ARG A 217 5.03 7.92 -27.58
CA ARG A 217 5.14 6.53 -28.00
C ARG A 217 4.24 5.68 -27.13
N VAL A 218 3.27 5.04 -27.73
CA VAL A 218 2.29 4.19 -27.05
C VAL A 218 2.64 2.73 -27.35
N GLU A 219 2.62 1.89 -26.34
CA GLU A 219 2.79 0.45 -26.43
C GLU A 219 1.60 -0.22 -25.74
N ILE A 220 0.84 -1.03 -26.48
CA ILE A 220 -0.35 -1.73 -25.99
C ILE A 220 -0.05 -3.23 -26.01
N THR A 221 0.05 -3.83 -24.83
CA THR A 221 0.12 -5.28 -24.65
C THR A 221 -1.28 -5.81 -24.39
N TYR A 222 -1.85 -6.52 -25.36
CA TYR A 222 -3.20 -7.06 -25.28
C TYR A 222 -3.21 -8.39 -24.53
N GLY A 223 -4.02 -8.45 -23.48
CA GLY A 223 -4.21 -9.66 -22.68
C GLY A 223 -5.60 -9.68 -22.06
N CYS A 224 -6.23 -10.85 -22.08
CA CYS A 224 -7.56 -11.02 -21.53
C CYS A 224 -7.60 -10.90 -20.00
N GLU A 225 -6.58 -11.45 -19.33
CA GLU A 225 -6.41 -11.28 -17.88
C GLU A 225 -5.97 -9.88 -17.51
N LEU A 226 -5.20 -9.23 -18.39
CA LEU A 226 -4.73 -7.86 -18.20
C LEU A 226 -4.27 -7.29 -19.54
N THR A 227 -4.96 -6.26 -20.04
CA THR A 227 -4.44 -5.42 -21.12
C THR A 227 -3.71 -4.24 -20.50
N ARG A 228 -2.53 -3.91 -21.03
CA ARG A 228 -1.68 -2.84 -20.51
C ARG A 228 -1.32 -1.87 -21.61
N VAL A 229 -1.44 -0.58 -21.32
CA VAL A 229 -0.97 0.52 -22.14
C VAL A 229 0.18 1.20 -21.41
N LEU A 230 1.34 1.26 -22.05
CA LEU A 230 2.50 2.06 -21.63
C LEU A 230 2.63 3.22 -22.61
N VAL A 231 2.69 4.44 -22.09
CA VAL A 231 2.91 5.63 -22.88
C VAL A 231 4.21 6.27 -22.45
N GLN A 232 5.09 6.55 -23.40
CA GLN A 232 6.35 7.25 -23.20
C GLN A 232 6.28 8.63 -23.87
N ASP A 233 6.56 9.66 -23.09
CA ASP A 233 6.70 11.05 -23.49
C ASP A 233 8.07 11.30 -24.16
N GLU A 234 8.24 12.44 -24.85
CA GLU A 234 9.48 12.83 -25.54
C GLU A 234 10.67 12.92 -24.57
N ASP A 235 10.41 13.32 -23.32
CA ASP A 235 11.42 13.41 -22.26
C ASP A 235 11.82 12.03 -21.70
N GLY A 236 11.25 10.94 -22.24
CA GLY A 236 11.48 9.57 -21.80
C GLY A 236 10.65 9.12 -20.59
N ARG A 237 9.87 10.03 -19.99
CA ARG A 237 8.95 9.75 -18.88
C ARG A 237 7.75 8.94 -19.34
N ILE A 238 7.17 8.16 -18.44
CA ILE A 238 6.14 7.18 -18.74
C ILE A 238 4.85 7.42 -17.95
N GLY A 239 3.74 6.96 -18.52
CA GLY A 239 2.48 6.70 -17.84
C GLY A 239 1.98 5.31 -18.22
N THR A 240 1.26 4.65 -17.32
CA THR A 240 0.72 3.31 -17.58
C THR A 240 -0.73 3.19 -17.17
N ALA A 241 -1.52 2.50 -17.98
CA ALA A 241 -2.88 2.13 -17.62
C ALA A 241 -3.04 0.63 -17.86
N ALA A 242 -3.79 -0.05 -17.00
CA ALA A 242 -4.06 -1.47 -17.18
C ALA A 242 -5.43 -1.85 -16.63
N GLU A 243 -6.13 -2.72 -17.34
CA GLU A 243 -7.44 -3.21 -16.93
C GLU A 243 -7.62 -4.67 -17.40
N PRO A 244 -8.24 -5.54 -16.58
CA PRO A 244 -8.64 -6.87 -17.01
C PRO A 244 -9.83 -6.80 -17.97
N HIS A 245 -9.82 -7.63 -19.01
CA HIS A 245 -10.91 -7.75 -19.99
C HIS A 245 -11.38 -9.21 -20.09
N ARG A 246 -11.66 -9.82 -18.93
CA ARG A 246 -11.97 -11.25 -18.82
C ARG A 246 -13.25 -11.61 -19.55
N GLU A 247 -14.24 -10.72 -19.54
CA GLU A 247 -15.48 -10.86 -20.30
C GLU A 247 -15.25 -10.89 -21.81
N CYS A 248 -14.19 -10.26 -22.31
CA CYS A 248 -13.88 -10.26 -23.72
C CYS A 248 -13.45 -11.65 -24.19
N CYS A 249 -12.75 -12.46 -23.39
CA CYS A 249 -12.19 -13.73 -23.86
C CYS A 249 -12.83 -14.99 -23.27
N ARG A 250 -13.86 -14.83 -22.44
CA ARG A 250 -14.76 -15.95 -22.10
C ARG A 250 -15.59 -16.32 -23.33
N GLN A 251 -15.13 -17.33 -24.07
CA GLN A 251 -16.03 -18.14 -24.91
C GLN A 251 -17.03 -18.86 -23.99
N GLY A 252 -18.29 -18.91 -24.42
CA GLY A 252 -19.45 -19.31 -23.62
C GLY A 252 -19.27 -20.59 -22.79
N PHE A 253 -19.93 -20.60 -21.64
CA PHE A 253 -20.45 -21.82 -21.02
C PHE A 253 -21.87 -22.04 -21.53
#